data_AF-A0A3M1J358-F1
#
_entry.id   AF-A0A3M1J358-F1
#
_cell.length_a   1.000
_cell.length_b   1.000
_cell.length_c   1.000
_cell.angle_alpha   90.00
_cell.angle_beta   90.00
_cell.angle_gamma   90.00
#
_symmetry.space_group_name_H-M   'P 1'
#
loop_
_entity.id
_entity.type
_entity.pdbx_description
1 polymer ?
#
loop_
_entity_poly.entity_id
_entity_poly.type
_entity_poly.pdbx_seq_one_letter_code
_entity_poly.pdbx_strand_id
1 'polypeptide(L)' 'VLASAKEPMQAKAIVEQVVERGLWKPGAGKTPHATLYAAMTREIKAKGAASRFRKVDRGQFAAEKGA' A
#
# COMPACT_ATOMS: atom_id res chain seq x y z
N VAL A 1 -1.54 8.26 -2.98
CA VAL A 1 -2.02 7.23 -3.95
C VAL A 1 -3.29 6.59 -3.45
N LEU A 2 -3.26 5.73 -2.42
CA LEU A 2 -4.48 5.04 -1.96
C LEU A 2 -5.60 5.96 -1.45
N ALA A 3 -5.27 7.06 -0.76
CA ALA A 3 -6.27 8.03 -0.31
C ALA A 3 -6.97 8.74 -1.48
N SER A 4 -6.31 8.86 -2.63
CA SER A 4 -6.87 9.43 -3.86
C SER A 4 -7.50 8.38 -4.77
N ALA A 5 -7.32 7.09 -4.47
CA ALA A 5 -7.88 5.99 -5.25
C ALA A 5 -9.32 5.73 -4.80
N LYS A 6 -10.24 5.64 -5.76
CA LYS A 6 -11.65 5.31 -5.48
C LYS A 6 -11.86 3.83 -5.18
N GLU A 7 -10.93 2.99 -5.62
CA GLU A 7 -11.03 1.54 -5.56
C GLU A 7 -9.80 0.92 -4.89
N PRO A 8 -9.93 -0.27 -4.27
CA PRO A 8 -8.80 -1.02 -3.75
C PRO A 8 -7.78 -1.33 -4.86
N MET A 9 -6.50 -1.35 -4.50
CA MET A 9 -5.43 -1.56 -5.46
C MET A 9 -4.50 -2.69 -5.02
N GLN A 10 -3.99 -3.43 -6.01
CA GLN A 10 -2.93 -4.41 -5.79
C GLN A 10 -1.63 -3.72 -5.36
N ALA A 11 -0.86 -4.34 -4.46
CA ALA A 11 0.45 -3.84 -4.02
C ALA A 11 1.37 -3.46 -5.19
N LYS A 12 1.35 -4.22 -6.28
CA LYS A 12 2.12 -3.93 -7.50
C LYS A 12 1.69 -2.60 -8.14
N ALA A 13 0.39 -2.41 -8.36
CA ALA A 13 -0.16 -1.18 -8.94
C ALA A 13 0.09 0.03 -8.04
N ILE A 14 0.05 -0.14 -6.72
CA ILE A 14 0.39 0.94 -5.79
C ILE A 14 1.84 1.36 -5.99
N VAL A 15 2.78 0.40 -6.05
CA VAL A 15 4.19 0.68 -6.30
C VAL A 15 4.37 1.42 -7.62
N GLU A 16 3.79 0.92 -8.71
CA GLU A 16 3.88 1.55 -10.02
C GLU A 16 3.43 3.02 -9.96
N GLN A 17 2.27 3.31 -9.35
CA GLN A 17 1.78 4.68 -9.24
C GLN A 17 2.59 5.57 -8.30
N VAL A 18 3.14 5.07 -7.18
CA VAL A 18 3.97 5.92 -6.31
C VAL A 18 5.33 6.22 -6.94
N VAL A 19 5.87 5.30 -7.76
CA VAL A 19 7.10 5.50 -8.51
C VAL A 19 6.88 6.47 -9.66
N GLU A 20 5.81 6.27 -10.44
CA GLU A 20 5.43 7.14 -11.56
C GLU A 20 5.20 8.58 -11.09
N ARG A 21 4.57 8.76 -9.92
CA ARG A 21 4.35 10.08 -9.32
C ARG A 21 5.58 10.64 -8.59
N GLY A 22 6.70 9.91 -8.56
CA GLY A 22 7.92 10.32 -7.85
C GLY A 22 7.78 10.40 -6.32
N LEU A 23 6.71 9.85 -5.75
CA LEU A 23 6.41 9.89 -4.31
C LEU A 23 7.26 8.89 -3.52
N TRP A 24 7.73 7.85 -4.19
CA TRP A 24 8.60 6.86 -3.59
C TRP A 24 9.59 6.32 -4.61
N LYS A 25 10.87 6.26 -4.22
CA LYS A 25 11.91 5.57 -4.98
C LYS A 25 12.19 4.23 -4.29
N PRO A 26 11.89 3.09 -4.94
CA PRO A 26 12.19 1.80 -4.36
C PRO A 26 13.72 1.61 -4.26
N GLY A 27 14.17 0.92 -3.22
CA GLY A 27 15.58 0.58 -3.05
C GLY A 27 16.10 -0.41 -4.11
N ALA A 28 17.33 -0.88 -3.97
CA ALA A 28 17.99 -1.81 -4.90
C ALA A 28 17.34 -3.22 -5.01
N GLY A 29 16.24 -3.46 -4.30
CA GLY A 29 15.53 -4.74 -4.30
C GLY A 29 14.72 -4.97 -5.58
N LYS A 30 14.69 -6.22 -6.04
CA LYS A 30 13.98 -6.62 -7.27
C LYS A 30 12.45 -6.66 -7.11
N THR A 31 11.94 -6.72 -5.88
CA THR A 31 10.51 -6.91 -5.57
C THR A 31 9.98 -5.82 -4.62
N PRO A 32 9.93 -4.55 -5.07
CA PRO A 32 9.46 -3.45 -4.23
C PRO A 32 8.00 -3.60 -3.80
N HIS A 33 7.16 -4.23 -4.62
CA HIS A 33 5.77 -4.55 -4.28
C HIS A 33 5.65 -5.55 -3.12
N ALA A 34 6.57 -6.51 -3.00
CA ALA A 34 6.59 -7.46 -1.88
C ALA A 34 6.99 -6.76 -0.57
N THR A 35 7.94 -5.82 -0.67
CA THR A 35 8.34 -4.97 0.46
C THR A 35 7.17 -4.10 0.94
N LEU A 36 6.49 -3.43 0.00
CA LEU A 36 5.32 -2.62 0.31
C LEU A 36 4.19 -3.47 0.92
N TYR A 37 3.89 -4.63 0.32
CA TYR A 37 2.89 -5.57 0.84
C TYR A 37 3.17 -5.96 2.30
N ALA A 38 4.43 -6.33 2.61
CA ALA A 38 4.83 -6.72 3.95
C ALA A 38 4.75 -5.55 4.94
N ALA A 39 5.14 -4.34 4.52
CA ALA A 39 5.04 -3.14 5.35
C ALA A 39 3.58 -2.79 5.69
N MET A 40 2.69 -2.78 4.69
CA MET A 40 1.27 -2.51 4.89
C MET A 40 0.61 -3.56 5.78
N THR A 41 0.91 -4.85 5.56
CA THR A 41 0.37 -5.95 6.38
C THR A 41 0.83 -5.85 7.84
N ARG A 42 2.11 -5.51 8.08
CA ARG A 42 2.63 -5.29 9.44
C ARG A 42 1.95 -4.12 10.14
N GLU A 43 1.73 -3.01 9.42
CA GLU A 43 1.03 -1.85 9.98
C GLU A 43 -0.42 -2.17 10.35
N ILE A 44 -1.14 -2.86 9.46
CA ILE A 44 -2.51 -3.32 9.73
C ILE A 44 -2.54 -4.18 11.00
N LYS A 45 -1.61 -5.14 11.11
CA LYS A 45 -1.52 -6.02 12.28
C LYS A 45 -1.19 -5.26 13.57
N ALA A 46 -0.29 -4.28 13.50
CA ALA A 46 0.17 -3.54 14.67
C ALA A 46 -0.84 -2.48 15.14
N LYS A 47 -1.56 -1.83 14.23
CA LYS A 47 -2.42 -0.69 14.54
C LYS A 47 -3.92 -1.00 14.50
N GLY A 48 -4.34 -2.10 13.88
CA GLY A 48 -5.75 -2.45 13.74
C GLY A 48 -6.55 -1.31 13.11
N ALA A 49 -7.57 -0.83 13.81
CA ALA A 49 -8.43 0.27 13.38
C ALA A 49 -7.71 1.62 13.22
N ALA A 50 -6.54 1.80 13.84
CA ALA A 50 -5.71 3.00 13.67
C ALA A 50 -4.72 2.88 12.49
N SER A 51 -4.78 1.80 11.71
CA SER A 51 -3.97 1.63 10.50
C SER A 51 -4.38 2.62 9.42
N ARG A 52 -3.40 3.14 8.67
CA ARG A 52 -3.65 3.97 7.48
C ARG A 52 -4.21 3.15 6.30
N PHE A 53 -4.07 1.83 6.38
CA PHE A 53 -4.43 0.90 5.33
C PHE A 53 -5.44 -0.12 5.84
N ARG A 54 -6.32 -0.58 4.96
CA ARG A 54 -7.06 -1.84 5.13
C ARG A 54 -6.75 -2.80 4.01
N LYS A 55 -6.71 -4.09 4.35
CA LYS A 55 -6.66 -5.17 3.38
C LYS A 55 -8.10 -5.51 2.97
N VAL A 56 -8.39 -5.37 1.67
CA VAL A 56 -9.73 -5.61 1.13
C VAL A 56 -9.85 -7.02 0.58
N ASP A 57 -8.79 -7.53 -0.04
CA ASP A 57 -8.72 -8.89 -0.57
C ASP A 57 -7.24 -9.36 -0.63
N ARG A 58 -6.98 -10.55 -1.17
CA ARG A 58 -5.65 -11.11 -1.39
C ARG A 58 -4.81 -10.19 -2.28
N GLY A 59 -3.93 -9.42 -1.64
CA GLY A 59 -3.01 -8.50 -2.31
C GLY A 59 -3.57 -7.08 -2.51
N GLN A 60 -4.86 -6.88 -2.24
CA GLN A 60 -5.57 -5.62 -2.46
C GLN A 60 -5.68 -4.80 -1.19
N PHE A 61 -5.39 -3.52 -1.30
CA PHE A 61 -5.42 -2.57 -0.18
C PHE A 61 -6.14 -1.28 -0.56
N ALA A 62 -6.74 -0.66 0.44
CA ALA A 62 -7.33 0.67 0.35
C ALA A 62 -6.86 1.54 1.52
N ALA A 63 -6.98 2.86 1.39
CA ALA A 63 -6.79 3.77 2.52
C ALA A 63 -7.93 3.59 3.52
N GLU A 64 -7.61 3.61 4.82
CA GLU A 64 -8.61 3.56 5.88
C GLU A 64 -9.46 4.85 5.88
N LYS A 65 -10.74 4.77 6.25
CA LYS A 65 -11.60 5.97 6.33
C LYS A 65 -11.13 6.83 7.50
N GLY A 66 -10.29 7.82 7.22
CA GLY A 66 -9.71 8.73 8.21
C GLY A 66 -8.24 9.09 7.99
N ALA A 67 -7.61 8.57 6.93
CA ALA A 67 -6.23 8.88 6.53
C ALA A 67 -6.15 9.89 5.36
#